data_AF-A0A9W4KSZ2-F1
#
_entry.id   AF-A0A9W4KSZ2-F1
#
_cell.length_a   1.000
_cell.length_b   1.000
_cell.length_c   1.000
_cell.angle_alpha   90.00
_cell.angle_beta   90.00
_cell.angle_gamma   90.00
#
_symmetry.space_group_name_H-M   'P 1'
#
loop_
_entity.id
_entity.type
_entity.pdbx_description
1 polymer ?
#
loop_
_entity_poly.entity_id
_entity_poly.type
_entity_poly.pdbx_seq_one_letter_code
_entity_poly.pdbx_strand_id
1 'polypeptide(L)'
;MNTASEFGGVIASLPGFATVRDGISHTFTNPLVNGAVTTNELSGITGSSSGGMGIALSAMGDKYIQAINQYNIPPDVMHRVIAMASSGMDSLPHNGAVITLLAVTGLTHKQSYGDIFVITIFKTLAAFVIILVYSSTGLV
;
A
#
# COMPACT_ATOMS: atom_id res chain seq x y z
N MET A 1 14.20 -13.03 9.55
CA MET A 1 12.90 -13.57 9.13
C MET A 1 11.86 -12.91 10.03
N ASN A 2 10.94 -12.14 9.47
CA ASN A 2 10.02 -11.30 10.26
C ASN A 2 8.61 -11.87 10.14
N THR A 3 7.97 -12.17 11.27
CA THR A 3 6.64 -12.80 11.41
C THR A 3 5.54 -12.10 10.58
N ALA A 4 5.69 -10.80 10.32
CA ALA A 4 4.78 -10.03 9.48
C ALA A 4 4.72 -10.49 8.01
N SER A 5 5.82 -11.05 7.48
CA SER A 5 5.88 -11.52 6.09
C SER A 5 5.16 -12.86 5.89
N GLU A 6 5.16 -13.71 6.92
CA GLU A 6 4.46 -15.01 6.91
C GLU A 6 2.96 -14.82 7.13
N PHE A 7 2.58 -13.92 8.04
CA PHE A 7 1.18 -13.56 8.28
C PHE A 7 0.51 -12.97 7.02
N GLY A 8 1.23 -12.10 6.30
CA GLY A 8 0.76 -11.57 5.02
C GLY A 8 0.57 -12.66 3.96
N GLY A 9 1.47 -13.64 3.88
CA GLY A 9 1.37 -14.75 2.93
C GLY A 9 0.14 -15.63 3.18
N VAL A 10 -0.20 -15.89 4.44
CA VAL A 10 -1.43 -16.61 4.80
C VAL A 10 -2.66 -15.79 4.43
N ILE A 11 -2.68 -14.50 4.78
CA ILE A 11 -3.77 -13.57 4.41
C ILE A 11 -4.00 -13.54 2.89
N ALA A 12 -2.93 -13.52 2.10
CA ALA A 12 -3.02 -13.53 0.64
C ALA A 12 -3.70 -14.81 0.08
N SER A 13 -3.63 -15.91 0.82
CA SER A 13 -4.27 -17.18 0.47
C SER A 13 -5.75 -17.27 0.87
N LEU A 14 -6.26 -16.30 1.65
CA LEU A 14 -7.65 -16.32 2.10
C LEU A 14 -8.60 -15.85 0.97
N PRO A 15 -9.76 -16.50 0.80
CA PRO A 15 -10.74 -16.09 -0.22
C PRO A 15 -11.28 -14.67 -0.02
N GLY A 16 -11.36 -14.20 1.24
CA GLY A 16 -11.75 -12.81 1.53
C GLY A 16 -10.78 -11.77 0.95
N PHE A 17 -9.48 -12.10 0.88
CA PHE A 17 -8.47 -11.24 0.25
C PHE A 17 -8.68 -11.13 -1.26
N ALA A 18 -9.05 -12.23 -1.92
CA ALA A 18 -9.39 -12.23 -3.34
C ALA A 18 -10.66 -11.40 -3.62
N THR A 19 -11.68 -11.49 -2.77
CA THR A 19 -12.92 -10.70 -2.91
C THR A 19 -12.66 -9.20 -2.79
N VAL A 20 -11.84 -8.77 -1.82
CA VAL A 20 -11.48 -7.36 -1.63
C VAL A 20 -10.66 -6.85 -2.83
N ARG A 21 -9.64 -7.60 -3.24
CA ARG A 21 -8.82 -7.30 -4.42
C ARG A 21 -9.68 -7.13 -5.68
N ASP A 22 -10.58 -8.07 -5.94
CA ASP A 22 -11.40 -8.07 -7.15
C ASP A 22 -12.44 -6.93 -7.11
N GLY A 23 -13.00 -6.60 -5.94
CA GLY A 23 -13.89 -5.45 -5.75
C GLY A 23 -13.23 -4.10 -6.04
N ILE A 24 -12.00 -3.89 -5.55
CA ILE A 24 -11.27 -2.63 -5.75
C ILE A 24 -10.76 -2.52 -7.19
N SER A 25 -10.34 -3.65 -7.77
CA SER A 25 -9.80 -3.71 -9.14
C SER A 25 -10.76 -3.12 -10.19
N HIS A 26 -12.07 -3.16 -9.97
CA HIS A 26 -13.08 -2.64 -10.90
C HIS A 26 -13.53 -1.20 -10.62
N THR A 27 -13.12 -0.62 -9.49
CA THR A 27 -13.67 0.66 -9.01
C THR A 27 -12.98 1.88 -9.64
N PHE A 28 -11.70 1.77 -10.05
CA PHE A 28 -10.92 2.91 -10.53
C PHE A 28 -10.45 2.76 -11.98
N THR A 29 -10.80 3.74 -12.82
CA THR A 29 -10.45 3.81 -14.25
C THR A 29 -8.97 4.15 -14.49
N ASN A 30 -8.33 4.90 -13.58
CA ASN A 30 -6.91 5.23 -13.70
C ASN A 30 -6.04 4.11 -13.09
N PRO A 31 -5.18 3.44 -13.88
CA PRO A 31 -4.39 2.30 -13.43
C PRO A 31 -3.43 2.62 -12.28
N LEU A 32 -2.89 3.84 -12.22
CA LEU A 32 -2.00 4.27 -11.14
C LEU A 32 -2.76 4.43 -9.82
N VAL A 33 -3.96 4.99 -9.89
CA VAL A 33 -4.83 5.15 -8.72
C VAL A 33 -5.34 3.80 -8.26
N ASN A 34 -5.73 2.93 -9.19
CA ASN A 34 -6.17 1.57 -8.90
C ASN A 34 -5.06 0.77 -8.20
N GLY A 35 -3.83 0.83 -8.73
CA GLY A 35 -2.67 0.19 -8.11
C GLY A 35 -2.32 0.77 -6.75
N ALA A 36 -2.37 2.10 -6.61
CA ALA A 36 -2.11 2.75 -5.33
C ALA A 36 -3.13 2.36 -4.26
N VAL A 37 -4.43 2.45 -4.56
CA VAL A 37 -5.49 2.11 -3.60
C VAL A 37 -5.44 0.62 -3.25
N THR A 38 -5.32 -0.24 -4.26
CA THR A 38 -5.21 -1.69 -4.05
C THR A 38 -4.01 -2.01 -3.18
N THR A 39 -2.81 -1.55 -3.52
CA THR A 39 -1.60 -1.84 -2.73
C THR A 39 -1.67 -1.26 -1.32
N ASN A 40 -2.26 -0.07 -1.14
CA ASN A 40 -2.47 0.50 0.19
C ASN A 40 -3.40 -0.37 1.04
N GLU A 41 -4.49 -0.87 0.43
CA GLU A 41 -5.44 -1.74 1.11
C GLU A 41 -4.83 -3.09 1.48
N LEU A 42 -4.14 -3.73 0.53
CA LEU A 42 -3.45 -5.00 0.78
C LEU A 42 -2.35 -4.86 1.82
N SER A 43 -1.58 -3.76 1.81
CA SER A 43 -0.58 -3.48 2.83
C SER A 43 -1.18 -3.22 4.22
N GLY A 44 -2.35 -2.60 4.30
CA GLY A 44 -3.04 -2.44 5.57
C GLY A 44 -3.54 -3.76 6.12
N ILE A 45 -4.08 -4.65 5.30
CA ILE A 45 -4.52 -5.99 5.75
C ILE A 45 -3.32 -6.81 6.23
N THR A 46 -2.18 -6.73 5.54
CA THR A 46 -0.97 -7.50 5.91
C THR A 46 -0.20 -6.90 7.08
N GLY A 47 -0.45 -5.63 7.44
CA GLY A 47 0.20 -4.95 8.56
C GLY A 47 1.68 -4.66 8.35
N SER A 48 2.16 -4.74 7.11
CA SER A 48 3.56 -4.52 6.75
C SER A 48 3.67 -3.90 5.37
N SER A 49 4.28 -2.71 5.28
CA SER A 49 4.46 -2.02 4.00
C SER A 49 5.25 -2.85 2.98
N SER A 50 6.35 -3.48 3.38
CA SER A 50 7.18 -4.28 2.46
C SER A 50 6.55 -5.64 2.14
N GLY A 51 5.90 -6.28 3.12
CA GLY A 51 5.19 -7.55 2.92
C GLY A 51 3.97 -7.39 2.01
N GLY A 52 3.16 -6.35 2.25
CA GLY A 52 1.99 -6.00 1.45
C GLY A 52 2.34 -5.63 0.01
N MET A 53 3.45 -4.89 -0.20
CA MET A 53 3.96 -4.62 -1.54
C MET A 53 4.32 -5.91 -2.28
N GLY A 54 5.06 -6.83 -1.65
CA GLY A 54 5.45 -8.10 -2.26
C GLY A 54 4.26 -8.98 -2.62
N ILE A 55 3.22 -8.99 -1.78
CA ILE A 55 1.97 -9.70 -2.04
C ILE A 55 1.19 -9.03 -3.17
N ALA A 56 1.07 -7.70 -3.16
CA ALA A 56 0.38 -6.96 -4.21
C ALA A 56 1.07 -7.18 -5.57
N LEU A 57 2.41 -7.12 -5.63
CA LEU A 57 3.16 -7.42 -6.85
C LEU A 57 2.99 -8.88 -7.29
N SER A 58 3.01 -9.84 -6.37
CA SER A 58 2.79 -11.25 -6.69
C SER A 58 1.36 -11.54 -7.17
N ALA A 59 0.36 -10.84 -6.64
CA ALA A 59 -1.06 -11.09 -6.92
C ALA A 59 -1.63 -10.24 -8.06
N MET A 60 -1.07 -9.05 -8.31
CA MET A 60 -1.56 -8.07 -9.30
C MET A 60 -0.50 -7.71 -10.35
N GLY A 61 0.69 -8.31 -10.30
CA GLY A 61 1.80 -8.02 -11.23
C GLY A 61 1.40 -8.12 -12.70
N ASP A 62 0.69 -9.18 -13.08
CA ASP A 62 0.21 -9.35 -14.46
C ASP A 62 -0.76 -8.25 -14.89
N LYS A 63 -1.67 -7.82 -13.99
CA LYS A 63 -2.57 -6.68 -14.25
C LYS A 63 -1.81 -5.37 -14.36
N TYR A 64 -0.78 -5.16 -13.54
CA TYR A 64 0.06 -3.96 -13.61
C TYR A 64 0.88 -3.92 -14.91
N ILE A 65 1.40 -5.05 -15.37
CA ILE A 65 2.09 -5.16 -16.66
C ILE A 65 1.12 -4.91 -17.83
N GLN A 66 -0.09 -5.47 -17.77
CA GLN A 66 -1.13 -5.16 -18.76
C GLN A 66 -1.47 -3.66 -18.78
N ALA A 67 -1.60 -3.03 -17.60
CA ALA A 67 -1.85 -1.59 -17.50
C ALA A 67 -0.68 -0.75 -18.00
N ILE A 68 0.57 -1.14 -17.71
CA ILE A 68 1.80 -0.54 -18.23
C ILE A 68 1.78 -0.54 -19.77
N ASN A 69 1.45 -1.68 -20.38
CA ASN A 69 1.40 -1.82 -21.83
C ASN A 69 0.22 -1.06 -22.45
N GLN A 70 -0.94 -1.02 -21.79
CA GLN A 70 -2.14 -0.36 -22.31
C GLN A 70 -2.08 1.18 -22.21
N TYR A 71 -1.49 1.70 -21.13
CA TYR A 71 -1.40 3.15 -20.88
C TYR A 71 0.00 3.72 -21.15
N ASN A 72 0.90 2.89 -21.68
CA ASN A 72 2.28 3.23 -22.04
C ASN A 72 3.06 3.90 -20.87
N ILE A 73 2.84 3.41 -19.66
CA ILE A 73 3.42 3.93 -18.41
C ILE A 73 4.78 3.28 -18.17
N PRO A 74 5.86 4.02 -17.85
CA PRO A 74 7.12 3.43 -17.46
C PRO A 74 6.97 2.50 -16.24
N PRO A 75 7.51 1.26 -16.27
CA PRO A 75 7.46 0.34 -15.13
C PRO A 75 8.00 0.94 -13.83
N ASP A 76 9.03 1.78 -13.93
CA ASP A 76 9.62 2.49 -12.80
C ASP A 76 8.63 3.42 -12.10
N VAL A 77 7.76 4.09 -12.86
CA VAL A 77 6.70 4.96 -12.30
C VAL A 77 5.68 4.12 -11.56
N MET A 78 5.21 3.03 -12.19
CA MET A 78 4.25 2.12 -11.59
C MET A 78 4.81 1.53 -10.28
N HIS A 79 6.07 1.10 -10.28
CA HIS A 79 6.72 0.60 -9.08
C HIS A 79 6.84 1.68 -7.99
N ARG A 80 7.27 2.90 -8.33
CA ARG A 80 7.35 4.02 -7.36
C ARG A 80 5.99 4.32 -6.74
N VAL A 81 4.93 4.35 -7.53
CA VAL A 81 3.56 4.58 -7.05
C VAL A 81 3.12 3.46 -6.11
N ILE A 82 3.31 2.20 -6.50
CA ILE A 82 3.03 1.02 -5.66
C ILE A 82 3.83 1.08 -4.35
N ALA A 83 5.11 1.47 -4.42
CA ALA A 83 6.00 1.53 -3.27
C ALA A 83 5.62 2.65 -2.28
N MET A 84 5.20 3.80 -2.80
CA MET A 84 4.70 4.90 -1.96
C MET A 84 3.34 4.55 -1.35
N ALA A 85 2.48 3.88 -2.12
CA ALA A 85 1.12 3.54 -1.72
C ALA A 85 1.06 2.39 -0.70
N SER A 86 2.02 1.46 -0.70
CA SER A 86 2.11 0.33 0.25
C SER A 86 2.20 0.74 1.72
N SER A 87 2.24 2.03 1.96
CA SER A 87 2.82 2.65 3.12
C SER A 87 1.77 3.61 3.75
N GLY A 88 0.59 3.74 3.13
CA GLY A 88 -0.48 4.65 3.56
C GLY A 88 -1.39 4.14 4.69
N MET A 89 -1.35 2.83 4.99
CA MET A 89 -2.12 2.20 6.07
C MET A 89 -1.26 1.80 7.27
N ASP A 90 -0.09 2.42 7.41
CA ASP A 90 0.85 2.17 8.51
C ASP A 90 0.31 2.63 9.89
N SER A 91 -0.83 3.33 9.97
CA SER A 91 -1.45 3.73 11.25
C SER A 91 -2.20 2.63 11.97
N LEU A 92 -2.39 1.47 11.33
CA LEU A 92 -3.22 0.42 11.92
C LEU A 92 -2.53 -0.21 13.14
N PRO A 93 -3.28 -0.55 14.20
CA PRO A 93 -2.72 -0.96 15.49
C PRO A 93 -1.92 -2.28 15.44
N HIS A 94 -2.10 -3.07 14.37
CA HIS A 94 -1.34 -4.29 14.12
C HIS A 94 -0.06 -4.06 13.29
N ASN A 95 0.28 -2.81 12.95
CA ASN A 95 1.54 -2.52 12.28
C ASN A 95 2.72 -2.72 13.25
N GLY A 96 3.62 -3.63 12.89
CA GLY A 96 4.81 -3.94 13.70
C GLY A 96 5.70 -2.73 13.99
N ALA A 97 5.75 -1.74 13.09
CA ALA A 97 6.52 -0.51 13.30
C ALA A 97 5.93 0.36 14.43
N VAL A 98 4.60 0.49 14.49
CA VAL A 98 3.89 1.22 15.55
C VAL A 98 4.03 0.51 16.89
N ILE A 99 3.89 -0.82 16.91
CA ILE A 99 4.06 -1.63 18.12
C ILE A 99 5.48 -1.45 18.68
N THR A 100 6.49 -1.48 17.82
CA THR A 100 7.89 -1.30 18.22
C THR A 100 8.15 0.11 18.73
N LEU A 101 7.61 1.14 18.05
CA LEU A 101 7.74 2.53 18.48
C LEU A 101 7.15 2.75 19.88
N LEU A 102 5.96 2.23 20.13
CA LEU A 102 5.30 2.33 21.43
C LEU A 102 6.04 1.54 22.51
N ALA A 103 6.58 0.37 22.19
CA ALA A 103 7.39 -0.42 23.10
C ALA A 103 8.70 0.30 23.51
N VAL A 104 9.37 0.96 22.56
CA VAL A 104 10.62 1.70 22.82
C VAL A 104 10.38 3.03 23.55
N THR A 105 9.30 3.74 23.20
CA THR A 105 8.98 5.04 23.81
C THR A 105 8.21 4.92 25.13
N GLY A 106 7.72 3.72 25.47
CA GLY A 106 6.92 3.48 26.68
C GLY A 106 5.54 4.15 26.65
N LEU A 107 5.11 4.64 25.49
CA LEU A 107 3.82 5.32 25.32
C LEU A 107 2.71 4.31 25.07
N THR A 108 1.50 4.67 25.47
CA THR A 108 0.30 3.86 25.16
C THR A 108 -0.23 4.22 23.77
N HIS A 109 -0.87 3.26 23.08
CA HIS A 109 -1.54 3.52 21.80
C HIS A 109 -2.45 4.75 21.88
N LYS A 110 -3.20 4.91 22.97
CA LYS A 110 -4.11 6.04 23.17
C LYS A 110 -3.41 7.42 23.14
N GLN A 111 -2.14 7.50 23.50
CA GLN A 111 -1.37 8.73 23.53
C GLN A 111 -0.77 9.07 22.16
N SER A 112 -0.17 8.10 21.46
CA SER A 112 0.53 8.38 20.19
C SER A 112 -0.30 8.13 18.94
N TYR A 113 -1.50 7.52 19.04
CA TYR A 113 -2.31 7.19 17.86
C TYR A 113 -2.68 8.43 17.04
N GLY A 114 -2.95 9.57 17.69
CA GLY A 114 -3.23 10.83 17.00
C GLY A 114 -2.07 11.28 16.11
N ASP A 115 -0.85 11.29 16.66
CA ASP A 115 0.35 11.70 15.94
C ASP A 115 0.68 10.74 14.79
N ILE A 116 0.56 9.43 15.05
CA ILE A 116 0.78 8.39 14.04
C ILE A 116 -0.23 8.54 12.89
N PHE A 117 -1.51 8.75 13.21
CA PHE A 117 -2.56 8.93 12.20
C PHE A 117 -2.32 10.16 11.33
N VAL A 118 -1.96 11.29 11.94
CA VAL A 118 -1.67 12.54 11.21
C VAL A 118 -0.47 12.35 10.25
N ILE A 119 0.64 11.78 10.73
CA ILE A 119 1.82 11.52 9.90
C ILE A 119 1.48 10.60 8.72
N THR A 120 0.64 9.59 8.96
CA THR A 120 0.28 8.64 7.92
C THR A 120 -0.65 9.27 6.87
N ILE A 121 -1.57 10.16 7.26
CA ILE A 121 -2.38 10.93 6.31
C ILE A 121 -1.49 11.79 5.41
N PHE A 122 -0.55 12.54 5.99
CA PHE A 122 0.36 13.40 5.22
C PHE A 122 1.18 12.58 4.21
N LYS A 123 1.66 11.42 4.63
CA LYS A 123 2.38 10.48 3.75
C LYS A 123 1.49 9.94 2.62
N THR A 124 0.26 9.52 2.94
CA THR A 124 -0.69 9.01 1.93
C THR A 124 -1.02 10.10 0.90
N LEU A 125 -1.20 11.35 1.36
CA LEU A 125 -1.37 12.49 0.46
C LEU A 125 -0.18 12.69 -0.46
N ALA A 126 1.06 12.51 0.01
CA ALA A 126 2.25 12.62 -0.84
C ALA A 126 2.23 11.61 -2.01
N ALA A 127 1.73 10.38 -1.79
CA ALA A 127 1.57 9.41 -2.87
C ALA A 127 0.58 9.89 -3.95
N PHE A 128 -0.56 10.47 -3.54
CA PHE A 128 -1.53 11.06 -4.48
C PHE A 128 -1.00 12.30 -5.19
N VAL A 129 -0.18 13.12 -4.52
CA VAL A 129 0.48 14.27 -5.15
C VAL A 129 1.43 13.82 -6.26
N ILE A 130 2.23 12.76 -6.04
CA ILE A 130 3.12 12.22 -7.09
C ILE A 130 2.29 11.70 -8.29
N ILE A 131 1.18 11.01 -8.03
CA ILE A 131 0.26 10.56 -9.10
C ILE A 131 -0.30 11.77 -9.87
N LEU A 132 -0.69 12.85 -9.18
CA LEU A 132 -1.18 14.07 -9.82
C LEU A 132 -0.09 14.79 -10.63
N VAL A 133 1.12 14.90 -10.11
CA VAL A 133 2.26 15.49 -10.82
C VAL A 133 2.55 14.68 -12.08
N TYR A 134 2.65 13.36 -11.98
CA TYR A 134 2.86 12.49 -13.13
C TYR A 134 1.71 12.61 -14.15
N SER A 135 0.45 12.60 -13.68
CA SER A 135 -0.73 12.71 -14.55
C SER A 135 -0.87 14.08 -15.24
N SER A 136 -0.29 15.15 -14.68
CA SER A 136 -0.38 16.51 -15.23
C SER A 136 0.83 16.93 -16.06
N THR A 137 2.01 16.39 -15.77
CA THR A 137 3.27 16.83 -16.40
C THR A 137 3.96 15.74 -17.22
N GLY A 138 3.61 14.46 -17.04
CA GLY A 138 4.32 13.32 -17.66
C GLY A 138 5.77 13.16 -17.20
N LEU A 139 6.23 13.94 -16.21
CA LEU A 139 7.57 13.89 -15.66
C LEU A 139 7.68 12.79 -14.58
N VAL A 140 8.79 12.05 -14.63
CA VAL A 140 9.14 10.90 -13.78
C VAL A 140 10.19 11.27 -12.75
#